data_AF-A0A8J2VLA2-F1
#
_entry.id   AF-A0A8J2VLA2-F1
#
_cell.length_a   1.000
_cell.length_b   1.000
_cell.length_c   1.000
_cell.angle_alpha   90.00
_cell.angle_beta   90.00
_cell.angle_gamma   90.00
#
_symmetry.space_group_name_H-M   'P 1'
#
loop_
_entity.id
_entity.type
_entity.pdbx_description
1 polymer ?
#
loop_
_entity_poly.entity_id
_entity_poly.type
_entity_poly.pdbx_seq_one_letter_code
_entity_poly.pdbx_strand_id
1 'polypeptide(L)'
;MCGFYAYEDGNKYRPLIPPSPALAARTRLVEAGMTGDPVPEAAWDTFFKPTCGAIPMDHFQRMFQARRLAVAYLAVQAPVRRPQRHASSFRCAEGDEVSAGL
;
A
#
# COMPACT_ATOMS: atom_id res chain seq x y z
N MET A 1 -15.04 10.54 -0.70
CA MET A 1 -15.77 9.39 -0.11
C MET A 1 -14.75 8.61 0.71
N CYS A 2 -14.81 8.70 2.05
CA CYS A 2 -13.82 8.09 2.95
C CYS A 2 -14.47 6.93 3.70
N GLY A 3 -13.91 5.73 3.53
CA GLY A 3 -14.35 4.48 4.15
C GLY A 3 -14.65 3.41 3.10
N PHE A 4 -13.73 2.46 2.92
CA PHE A 4 -14.00 1.25 2.13
C PHE A 4 -14.80 0.28 2.99
N TYR A 5 -15.98 -0.05 2.53
CA TYR A 5 -16.86 -1.04 3.14
C TYR A 5 -16.74 -2.35 2.34
N ALA A 6 -16.05 -3.33 2.89
CA ALA A 6 -16.02 -4.70 2.37
C ALA A 6 -16.67 -5.60 3.42
N TYR A 7 -17.92 -6.01 3.16
CA TYR A 7 -18.77 -6.77 4.08
C TYR A 7 -18.15 -8.12 4.48
N GLU A 8 -17.27 -8.69 3.65
CA GLU A 8 -16.69 -10.03 3.83
C GLU A 8 -15.59 -10.12 4.91
N ASP A 9 -15.03 -9.00 5.36
CA ASP A 9 -13.83 -8.98 6.24
C ASP A 9 -14.13 -8.89 7.76
N GLY A 10 -15.40 -9.01 8.16
CA GLY A 10 -15.78 -9.18 9.57
C GLY A 10 -15.55 -7.97 10.49
N ASN A 11 -15.75 -6.75 9.99
CA ASN A 11 -15.77 -5.51 10.80
C ASN A 11 -14.48 -5.17 11.56
N LYS A 12 -13.31 -5.64 11.10
CA LYS A 12 -12.03 -5.22 11.67
C LYS A 12 -11.66 -3.84 11.12
N TYR A 13 -11.90 -2.80 11.92
CA TYR A 13 -11.34 -1.47 11.67
C TYR A 13 -9.82 -1.60 11.53
N ARG A 14 -9.30 -1.50 10.29
CA ARG A 14 -7.86 -1.40 10.09
C ARG A 14 -7.43 0.01 10.45
N PRO A 15 -6.41 0.19 11.30
CA PRO A 15 -5.87 1.51 11.58
C PRO A 15 -5.42 2.13 10.25
N LEU A 16 -5.80 3.39 10.02
CA LEU A 16 -5.32 4.11 8.86
C LEU A 16 -3.80 4.24 8.98
N ILE A 17 -3.08 3.62 8.04
CA ILE A 17 -1.64 3.77 7.95
C ILE A 17 -1.39 5.03 7.11
N PRO A 18 -0.81 6.10 7.69
CA PRO A 18 -0.47 7.28 6.92
C PRO A 18 0.51 6.92 5.80
N PRO A 19 0.42 7.59 4.64
CA PRO A 19 1.34 7.35 3.54
C PRO A 19 2.78 7.63 3.99
N SER A 20 3.73 6.83 3.49
CA SER A 20 5.13 7.01 3.85
C SER A 20 5.63 8.39 3.40
N PRO A 21 6.54 9.04 4.16
CA PRO A 21 7.11 10.33 3.77
C PRO A 21 7.78 10.27 2.38
N ALA A 22 8.39 9.14 2.04
CA ALA A 22 8.98 8.89 0.73
C ALA A 22 7.94 8.90 -0.40
N LEU A 23 6.75 8.32 -0.17
CA LEU A 23 5.67 8.35 -1.14
C LEU A 23 5.13 9.77 -1.33
N ALA A 24 4.94 10.52 -0.25
CA ALA A 24 4.46 11.90 -0.31
C ALA A 24 5.44 12.80 -1.08
N ALA A 25 6.73 12.75 -0.74
CA ALA A 25 7.78 13.49 -1.42
C ALA A 25 7.85 13.12 -2.92
N ARG A 26 7.83 11.83 -3.24
CA ARG A 26 7.89 11.38 -4.64
C ARG A 26 6.65 11.80 -5.43
N THR A 27 5.48 11.77 -4.81
CA THR A 27 4.22 12.19 -5.44
C THR A 27 4.28 13.66 -5.84
N ARG A 28 4.78 14.54 -4.94
CA ARG A 28 4.99 15.97 -5.24
C ARG A 28 6.00 16.19 -6.37
N LEU A 29 7.11 15.43 -6.36
CA LEU A 29 8.11 15.50 -7.44
C LEU A 29 7.55 15.09 -8.81
N VAL A 30 6.71 14.05 -8.85
CA VAL A 30 6.06 13.62 -10.09
C VAL A 30 5.09 14.69 -10.58
N GLU A 31 4.28 15.26 -9.69
CA GLU A 31 3.32 16.31 -10.06
C GLU A 31 3.99 17.58 -10.59
N ALA A 32 5.11 18.00 -9.98
CA ALA A 32 5.90 19.13 -10.46
C ALA A 32 6.47 18.92 -11.88
N GLY A 33 6.60 17.67 -12.32
CA GLY A 33 7.02 17.33 -13.69
C GLY A 33 5.87 17.19 -14.69
N MET A 34 4.61 17.28 -14.25
CA MET A 34 3.43 17.17 -15.13
C MET A 34 3.11 18.54 -15.74
N THR A 35 2.72 18.58 -17.01
CA THR A 35 2.29 19.82 -17.68
C THR A 35 0.94 20.32 -17.17
N GLY A 36 0.69 21.62 -17.21
CA GLY A 36 -0.57 22.26 -16.80
C GLY A 36 -0.50 22.96 -15.45
N ASP A 37 -1.67 23.30 -14.90
CA ASP A 37 -1.75 24.09 -13.66
C ASP A 37 -1.30 23.27 -12.44
N PRO A 38 -0.43 23.85 -11.60
CA PRO A 38 0.08 23.18 -10.41
C PRO A 38 -1.03 23.02 -9.36
N VAL A 39 -0.92 21.95 -8.58
CA VAL A 39 -1.84 21.70 -7.47
C VAL A 39 -1.52 22.65 -6.30
N PRO A 40 -2.52 23.37 -5.73
CA PRO A 40 -2.29 24.25 -4.60
C PRO A 40 -1.92 23.47 -3.32
N GLU A 41 -1.05 24.04 -2.48
CA GLU A 41 -0.57 23.39 -1.24
C GLU A 41 -1.71 22.97 -0.29
N ALA A 42 -2.78 23.77 -0.19
CA ALA A 42 -3.96 23.41 0.61
C ALA A 42 -4.62 22.09 0.18
N ALA A 43 -4.56 21.75 -1.11
CA ALA A 43 -5.07 20.49 -1.63
C ALA A 43 -4.17 19.31 -1.25
N TRP A 44 -2.84 19.50 -1.24
CA TRP A 44 -1.89 18.48 -0.80
C TRP A 44 -2.04 18.14 0.67
N ASP A 45 -2.22 19.16 1.51
CA ASP A 45 -2.50 18.98 2.94
C ASP A 45 -3.74 18.14 3.17
N THR A 46 -4.76 18.33 2.33
CA THR A 46 -6.02 17.60 2.44
C THR A 46 -5.90 16.18 1.89
N PHE A 47 -5.17 15.98 0.79
CA PHE A 47 -5.07 14.71 0.07
C PHE A 47 -4.41 13.58 0.88
N PHE A 48 -3.44 13.91 1.74
CA PHE A 48 -2.75 12.92 2.57
C PHE A 48 -3.30 12.80 3.99
N LYS A 49 -4.25 13.67 4.38
CA LYS A 49 -4.85 13.62 5.71
C LYS A 49 -5.95 12.55 5.79
N PRO A 50 -6.16 11.95 6.99
CA PRO A 50 -7.31 11.08 7.28
C PRO A 50 -8.66 11.78 7.12
N THR A 51 -8.66 13.11 7.20
CA THR A 51 -9.87 13.93 7.32
C THR A 51 -10.46 14.25 5.96
N CYS A 52 -11.80 14.23 5.88
CA CYS A 52 -12.51 14.75 4.73
C CYS A 52 -12.26 16.25 4.59
N GLY A 53 -11.71 16.66 3.44
CA GLY A 53 -11.70 18.06 3.03
C GLY A 53 -12.06 18.18 1.55
N ALA A 54 -12.52 19.36 1.16
CA ALA A 54 -12.92 19.62 -0.22
C ALA A 54 -11.68 19.81 -1.10
N ILE A 55 -11.58 19.00 -2.15
CA ILE A 55 -10.54 19.13 -3.18
C ILE A 55 -11.27 19.24 -4.52
N PRO A 56 -10.98 20.24 -5.36
CA PRO A 56 -11.50 20.30 -6.71
C PRO A 56 -11.15 19.03 -7.50
N MET A 57 -12.09 18.52 -8.29
CA MET A 57 -11.95 17.22 -8.95
C MET A 57 -10.71 17.15 -9.85
N ASP A 58 -10.39 18.22 -10.57
CA ASP A 58 -9.25 18.28 -11.48
C ASP A 58 -7.92 18.12 -10.73
N HIS A 59 -7.76 18.83 -9.61
CA HIS A 59 -6.60 18.68 -8.73
C HIS A 59 -6.55 17.28 -8.11
N PHE A 60 -7.69 16.72 -7.70
CA PHE A 60 -7.75 15.36 -7.17
C PHE A 60 -7.27 14.32 -8.18
N GLN A 61 -7.76 14.38 -9.42
CA GLN A 61 -7.35 13.45 -10.48
C GLN A 61 -5.86 13.54 -10.78
N ARG A 62 -5.33 14.77 -10.86
CA ARG A 62 -3.90 15.03 -11.06
C ARG A 62 -3.05 14.47 -9.92
N MET A 63 -3.39 14.78 -8.67
CA MET A 63 -2.71 14.24 -7.48
C MET A 63 -2.76 12.70 -7.45
N PHE A 64 -3.90 12.12 -7.81
CA PHE A 64 -4.08 10.67 -7.85
C PHE A 64 -3.22 10.02 -8.93
N GLN A 65 -3.14 10.62 -10.11
CA GLN A 65 -2.26 10.16 -11.19
C GLN A 65 -0.78 10.24 -10.79
N ALA A 66 -0.36 11.37 -10.22
CA ALA A 66 1.00 11.55 -9.71
C ALA A 66 1.34 10.49 -8.65
N ARG A 67 0.39 10.19 -7.74
CA ARG A 67 0.57 9.17 -6.71
C ARG A 67 0.71 7.77 -7.31
N ARG A 68 -0.11 7.42 -8.31
CA ARG A 68 0.00 6.11 -9.00
C ARG A 68 1.38 5.91 -9.61
N LEU A 69 1.92 6.92 -10.27
CA LEU A 69 3.26 6.89 -10.86
C LEU A 69 4.35 6.81 -9.77
N ALA A 70 4.21 7.56 -8.68
CA ALA A 70 5.13 7.51 -7.55
C ALA A 70 5.16 6.12 -6.87
N VAL A 71 4.00 5.47 -6.70
CA VAL A 71 3.91 4.10 -6.18
C VAL A 71 4.62 3.13 -7.12
N ALA A 72 4.36 3.20 -8.42
CA ALA A 72 5.02 2.33 -9.40
C ALA A 72 6.54 2.47 -9.35
N TYR A 73 7.04 3.70 -9.28
CA TYR A 73 8.47 3.99 -9.15
C TYR A 73 9.07 3.38 -7.88
N LEU A 74 8.43 3.59 -6.73
CA LEU A 74 8.90 3.05 -5.45
C LEU A 74 8.80 1.53 -5.39
N ALA A 75 7.82 0.92 -6.06
CA ALA A 75 7.71 -0.53 -6.16
C ALA A 75 8.85 -1.15 -6.97
N VAL A 76 9.30 -0.49 -8.04
CA VAL A 76 10.47 -0.91 -8.83
C VAL A 76 11.76 -0.76 -8.03
N GLN A 77 11.85 0.27 -7.19
CA GLN A 77 13.03 0.51 -6.33
C GLN A 77 13.03 -0.30 -5.04
N ALA A 78 11.88 -0.85 -4.63
CA ALA A 78 11.81 -1.67 -3.44
C ALA A 78 12.75 -2.87 -3.65
N PRO A 79 13.75 -3.07 -2.78
CA PRO A 79 14.55 -4.28 -2.84
C PRO A 79 13.57 -5.44 -2.78
N VAL A 80 13.68 -6.38 -3.73
CA VAL A 80 12.92 -7.63 -3.71
C VAL A 80 13.16 -8.22 -2.33
N ARG A 81 12.20 -8.03 -1.40
CA ARG A 81 12.26 -8.68 -0.10
C ARG A 81 12.26 -10.14 -0.45
N ARG A 82 13.43 -10.79 -0.38
CA ARG A 82 13.51 -12.23 -0.46
C ARG A 82 12.48 -12.72 0.55
N PRO A 83 11.46 -13.50 0.14
CA PRO A 83 10.52 -14.05 1.10
C PRO A 83 11.38 -14.75 2.15
N GLN A 84 11.22 -14.34 3.41
CA GLN A 84 11.79 -15.07 4.53
C GLN A 84 11.10 -16.44 4.43
N ARG A 85 11.79 -17.43 3.85
CA ARG A 85 11.29 -18.80 3.84
C ARG A 85 11.21 -19.18 5.31
N HIS A 86 10.01 -19.10 5.88
CA HIS A 86 9.72 -19.80 7.12
C HIS A 86 10.08 -21.25 6.83
N ALA A 87 11.08 -21.78 7.54
CA ALA A 87 11.46 -23.17 7.42
C ALA A 87 10.19 -23.99 7.65
N SER A 88 9.72 -24.67 6.60
CA SER A 88 8.54 -25.53 6.69
C SER A 88 8.84 -26.60 7.74
N SER A 89 8.10 -26.60 8.85
CA SER A 89 8.27 -27.53 9.96
C SER A 89 7.76 -28.95 9.65
N PHE A 90 7.51 -29.28 8.38
CA PHE A 90 7.13 -30.63 7.98
C PHE A 90 8.35 -31.53 8.10
N ARG A 91 8.41 -32.30 9.18
CA ARG A 91 9.27 -33.48 9.29
C ARG A 91 8.52 -34.65 8.66
N CYS A 92 9.17 -35.36 7.74
CA CYS A 92 8.70 -36.68 7.33
C CYS A 92 8.72 -37.58 8.57
N ALA A 93 7.61 -38.24 8.89
CA ALA A 93 7.63 -39.35 9.82
C ALA A 93 8.38 -40.50 9.12
N GLU A 94 9.56 -40.87 9.61
CA GLU A 94 10.09 -42.20 9.36
C GLU A 94 9.09 -43.15 10.01
N GLY A 95 8.40 -43.94 9.18
CA GLY A 95 7.45 -44.94 9.66
C GLY A 95 8.18 -45.94 10.53
N ASP A 96 7.89 -45.88 11.82
CA ASP A 96 8.29 -46.86 12.82
C ASP A 96 7.84 -48.26 12.40
N GLU A 97 8.70 -49.20 12.76
CA GLU A 97 8.68 -50.62 12.52
C GLU A 97 7.34 -51.27 12.89
N VAL A 98 6.65 -51.89 11.92
CA VAL A 98 5.61 -52.87 12.22
C VAL A 98 6.29 -54.20 12.53
N SER A 99 6.78 -54.34 13.76
CA SER A 99 7.06 -55.62 14.42
C SER A 99 5.89 -55.98 15.34
N ALA A 100 4.99 -56.82 14.86
CA ALA A 100 4.10 -57.70 15.64
C ALA A 100 3.62 -58.78 14.65
N GLY A 101 3.95 -60.06 14.76
CA GLY A 101 4.02 -60.87 15.97
C GLY A 101 2.70 -61.59 16.18
N LEU A 102 2.37 -62.55 15.30
CA LEU A 102 1.63 -63.82 15.54
C LEU A 102 1.42 -64.56 14.21
#